data_AF-A0A9X4MRX6-F1
#
_entry.id   AF-A0A9X4MRX6-F1
#
_cell.length_a   1.000
_cell.length_b   1.000
_cell.length_c   1.000
_cell.angle_alpha   90.00
_cell.angle_beta   90.00
_cell.angle_gamma   90.00
#
_symmetry.space_group_name_H-M   'P 1'
#
loop_
_entity.id
_entity.type
_entity.pdbx_description
1 polymer ?
#
loop_
_entity_poly.entity_id
_entity_poly.type
_entity_poly.pdbx_seq_one_letter_code
_entity_poly.pdbx_strand_id
1 'polypeptide(L)'
;MKKQLNSILEQLRSIRLQNYGVVGYQKRCQDIMLQDIPIELFELWYNPNIVSFRNLSKNSKVSISEIDIYELSPLILDEVYLLTRLEIIFSSLLNTNRKEDC
;
A
#
# COMPACT_ATOMS: atom_id res chain seq x y z
N MET A 1 9.90 -12.38 -19.62
CA MET A 1 8.53 -12.28 -19.08
C MET A 1 8.46 -12.55 -17.56
N LYS A 2 8.55 -13.79 -17.05
CA LYS A 2 8.42 -14.07 -15.58
C LYS A 2 9.35 -13.22 -14.70
N LYS A 3 10.65 -13.16 -15.02
CA LYS A 3 11.62 -12.32 -14.29
C LYS A 3 11.25 -10.83 -14.25
N GLN A 4 10.66 -10.31 -15.33
CA GLN A 4 10.22 -8.91 -15.39
C GLN A 4 9.01 -8.68 -14.48
N LEU A 5 8.03 -9.59 -14.51
CA LEU A 5 6.87 -9.55 -13.61
C LEU A 5 7.27 -9.65 -12.14
N ASN A 6 8.22 -10.52 -11.81
CA ASN A 6 8.79 -10.62 -10.46
C ASN A 6 9.38 -9.27 -10.01
N SER A 7 10.22 -8.65 -10.85
CA SER A 7 10.84 -7.36 -10.53
C SER A 7 9.80 -6.25 -10.37
N ILE A 8 8.76 -6.22 -11.20
CA ILE A 8 7.65 -5.27 -11.06
C ILE A 8 6.94 -5.47 -9.73
N LEU A 9 6.59 -6.71 -9.39
CA LEU A 9 5.93 -7.04 -8.12
C LEU A 9 6.77 -6.63 -6.90
N GLU A 10 8.09 -6.86 -6.95
CA GLU A 10 9.03 -6.43 -5.91
C GLU A 10 9.06 -4.91 -5.74
N GLN A 11 9.13 -4.16 -6.85
CA GLN A 11 9.13 -2.71 -6.82
C GLN A 11 7.84 -2.16 -6.22
N LEU A 12 6.68 -2.68 -6.63
CA LEU A 12 5.38 -2.25 -6.11
C LEU A 12 5.26 -2.55 -4.60
N ARG A 13 5.66 -3.74 -4.16
CA ARG A 13 5.71 -4.11 -2.74
C ARG A 13 6.62 -3.16 -1.94
N SER A 14 7.80 -2.85 -2.48
CA SER A 14 8.74 -1.92 -1.85
C SER A 14 8.12 -0.52 -1.70
N ILE A 15 7.51 0.01 -2.77
CA ILE A 15 6.84 1.32 -2.75
C ILE A 15 5.73 1.33 -1.69
N ARG A 16 4.87 0.30 -1.67
CA ARG A 16 3.78 0.19 -0.71
C ARG A 16 4.29 0.21 0.73
N LEU A 17 5.26 -0.63 1.05
CA LEU A 17 5.79 -0.78 2.41
C LEU A 17 6.54 0.47 2.89
N GLN A 18 7.32 1.10 2.01
CA GLN A 18 8.14 2.26 2.38
C GLN A 18 7.32 3.54 2.53
N ASN A 19 6.32 3.75 1.66
CA ASN A 19 5.68 5.06 1.53
C ASN A 19 4.26 5.13 2.10
N TYR A 20 3.54 4.01 2.14
CA TYR A 20 2.10 4.02 2.44
C TYR A 20 1.71 3.17 3.65
N GLY A 21 2.68 2.56 4.33
CA GLY A 21 2.45 1.95 5.64
C GLY A 21 2.36 3.01 6.75
N VAL A 22 2.17 2.52 7.99
CA VAL A 22 2.09 3.35 9.21
C VAL A 22 3.21 4.38 9.30
N VAL A 23 4.46 3.95 9.08
CA VAL A 23 5.63 4.85 9.13
C VAL A 23 5.57 5.94 8.06
N GLY A 24 5.07 5.61 6.87
CA GLY A 24 4.89 6.57 5.78
C GLY A 24 3.84 7.63 6.14
N TYR A 25 2.73 7.20 6.74
CA TYR A 25 1.70 8.10 7.27
C TYR A 25 2.24 9.02 8.37
N GLN A 26 2.88 8.49 9.41
CA GLN A 26 3.45 9.30 10.50
C GLN A 26 4.40 10.37 9.97
N LYS A 27 5.27 10.03 9.01
CA LYS A 27 6.21 10.98 8.40
C LYS A 27 5.52 12.07 7.59
N ARG A 28 4.49 11.71 6.82
CA ARG A 28 3.86 12.61 5.84
C ARG A 28 2.77 13.49 6.47
N CYS A 29 2.04 12.94 7.43
CA CYS A 29 0.94 13.63 8.11
C CYS A 29 1.35 14.23 9.47
N GLN A 30 2.57 13.94 9.95
CA GLN A 30 3.06 14.34 11.28
C GLN A 30 2.24 13.82 12.47
N ASP A 31 1.27 12.93 12.24
CA ASP A 31 0.54 12.23 13.28
C ASP A 31 1.36 11.03 13.78
N ILE A 32 2.29 11.32 14.69
CA ILE A 32 3.18 10.30 15.30
C ILE A 32 2.39 9.33 16.17
N MET A 33 1.32 9.79 16.82
CA MET A 33 0.54 9.01 17.78
C MET A 33 -0.60 8.21 17.13
N LEU A 34 -0.81 8.38 15.82
CA LEU A 34 -1.82 7.67 15.04
C LEU A 34 -3.26 7.96 15.51
N GLN A 35 -3.52 9.19 15.96
CA GLN A 35 -4.81 9.60 16.51
C GLN A 35 -5.82 9.95 15.41
N ASP A 36 -5.35 10.42 14.25
CA ASP A 36 -6.18 11.00 13.19
C ASP A 36 -6.18 10.14 11.92
N ILE A 37 -5.95 8.83 12.04
CA ILE A 37 -5.98 7.92 10.90
C ILE A 37 -7.41 7.87 10.33
N PRO A 38 -7.61 8.21 9.04
CA PRO A 38 -8.91 8.02 8.41
C PRO A 38 -9.33 6.56 8.42
N ILE A 39 -10.61 6.29 8.70
CA ILE A 39 -11.14 4.92 8.75
C ILE A 39 -10.84 4.15 7.46
N GLU A 40 -10.92 4.81 6.30
CA GLU A 40 -10.63 4.20 5.00
C GLU A 40 -9.17 3.76 4.87
N LEU A 41 -8.23 4.53 5.43
CA LEU A 41 -6.81 4.17 5.45
C LEU A 41 -6.56 2.99 6.40
N PHE A 42 -7.21 3.03 7.58
CA PHE A 42 -7.15 1.94 8.54
C PHE A 42 -7.64 0.62 7.92
N GLU A 43 -8.75 0.64 7.19
CA GLU A 43 -9.28 -0.52 6.47
C GLU A 43 -8.28 -1.06 5.43
N LEU A 44 -7.66 -0.16 4.63
CA LEU A 44 -6.63 -0.56 3.65
C LEU A 44 -5.35 -1.12 4.29
N TRP A 45 -5.10 -0.83 5.56
CA TRP A 45 -4.00 -1.46 6.30
C TRP A 45 -4.38 -2.83 6.87
N TYR A 46 -5.53 -2.93 7.53
CA TYR A 46 -5.78 -4.02 8.47
C TYR A 46 -6.94 -4.96 8.11
N ASN A 47 -7.83 -4.58 7.19
CA ASN A 47 -8.98 -5.42 6.86
C ASN A 47 -8.55 -6.65 6.02
N PRO A 48 -8.73 -7.88 6.52
CA PRO A 48 -8.28 -9.08 5.81
C PRO A 48 -9.16 -9.48 4.62
N ASN A 49 -10.38 -8.93 4.55
CA ASN A 49 -11.43 -9.33 3.60
C ASN A 49 -11.41 -8.52 2.30
N ILE A 50 -10.54 -7.52 2.20
CA ILE A 50 -10.35 -6.68 1.01
C ILE A 50 -8.88 -6.71 0.58
N VAL A 51 -8.59 -6.15 -0.61
CA VAL A 51 -7.21 -5.89 -1.03
C VAL A 51 -6.61 -4.82 -0.12
N SER A 52 -5.77 -5.27 0.82
CA SER A 52 -5.18 -4.49 1.90
C SER A 52 -3.73 -4.90 2.15
N PHE A 53 -3.00 -4.13 2.95
CA PHE A 53 -1.67 -4.53 3.40
C PHE A 53 -1.70 -5.90 4.07
N ARG A 54 -2.66 -6.11 4.99
CA ARG A 54 -2.77 -7.37 5.72
C ARG A 54 -3.03 -8.56 4.78
N ASN A 55 -3.87 -8.38 3.77
CA ASN A 55 -4.16 -9.43 2.80
C ASN A 55 -2.93 -9.72 1.92
N LEU A 56 -2.34 -8.69 1.28
CA LEU A 56 -1.23 -8.87 0.35
C LEU A 56 0.08 -9.33 1.03
N SER A 57 0.32 -8.92 2.28
CA SER A 57 1.49 -9.37 3.04
C SER A 57 1.39 -10.84 3.51
N LYS A 58 0.21 -11.47 3.46
CA LYS A 58 0.13 -12.94 3.64
C LYS A 58 0.71 -13.67 2.42
N ASN A 59 0.40 -13.16 1.23
CA ASN A 59 0.87 -13.71 -0.05
C ASN A 59 2.36 -13.42 -0.32
N SER A 60 3.00 -12.56 0.47
CA SER A 60 4.44 -12.31 0.37
C SER A 60 5.32 -13.27 1.17
N LYS A 61 4.74 -14.26 1.86
CA LYS A 61 5.50 -15.30 2.59
C LYS A 61 6.15 -16.35 1.67
N VAL A 62 5.60 -16.51 0.47
CA VAL A 62 6.16 -17.39 -0.57
C VAL A 62 7.24 -16.62 -1.32
N SER A 63 8.35 -17.27 -1.66
CA SER A 63 9.39 -16.63 -2.45
C SER A 63 8.82 -16.21 -3.80
N ILE A 64 9.08 -14.98 -4.24
CA ILE A 64 8.62 -14.48 -5.54
C ILE A 64 9.12 -15.35 -6.71
N SER A 65 10.26 -16.03 -6.54
CA SER A 65 10.74 -17.00 -7.55
C SER A 65 9.85 -18.23 -7.70
N GLU A 66 9.13 -18.60 -6.64
CA GLU A 66 8.28 -19.79 -6.56
C GLU A 66 6.84 -19.54 -7.05
N ILE A 67 6.40 -18.28 -7.09
CA ILE A 67 5.06 -17.90 -7.57
C ILE A 67 4.91 -18.28 -9.04
N ASP A 68 3.77 -18.85 -9.41
CA ASP A 68 3.49 -19.21 -10.79
C ASP A 68 3.28 -17.95 -11.67
N ILE A 69 3.64 -18.02 -12.96
CA ILE A 69 3.51 -16.87 -13.85
C ILE A 69 2.06 -16.37 -13.99
N TYR A 70 1.07 -17.26 -13.90
CA TYR A 70 -0.34 -16.91 -13.96
C TYR A 70 -0.84 -16.26 -12.67
N GLU A 71 -0.17 -16.48 -11.54
CA GLU A 71 -0.48 -15.86 -10.25
C GLU A 71 0.19 -14.50 -10.08
N LEU A 72 1.27 -14.21 -10.83
CA LEU A 72 1.95 -12.92 -10.79
C LEU A 72 1.07 -11.77 -11.27
N SER A 73 0.34 -11.96 -12.37
CA SER A 73 -0.49 -10.88 -12.95
C SER A 73 -1.59 -10.40 -11.99
N PRO A 74 -2.40 -11.29 -11.37
CA PRO A 74 -3.35 -10.90 -10.31
C PRO A 74 -2.67 -10.15 -9.16
N LEU A 75 -1.54 -10.64 -8.65
CA LEU A 75 -0.83 -10.00 -7.54
C LEU A 75 -0.32 -8.59 -7.90
N ILE A 76 0.16 -8.40 -9.13
CA ILE A 76 0.57 -7.08 -9.62
C ILE A 76 -0.63 -6.15 -9.72
N LEU A 77 -1.76 -6.62 -10.25
CA LEU A 77 -2.99 -5.83 -10.35
C LEU A 77 -3.49 -5.40 -8.97
N ASP A 78 -3.47 -6.31 -7.99
CA ASP A 78 -3.85 -6.01 -6.61
C ASP A 78 -2.92 -4.96 -5.96
N GLU A 79 -1.62 -5.06 -6.19
CA GLU A 79 -0.65 -4.07 -5.69
C GLU A 79 -0.89 -2.69 -6.36
N VAL A 80 -1.11 -2.63 -7.67
CA VAL A 80 -1.44 -1.38 -8.38
C VAL A 80 -2.75 -0.76 -7.88
N TYR A 81 -3.78 -1.59 -7.70
CA TYR A 81 -5.07 -1.16 -7.18
C TYR A 81 -4.92 -0.54 -5.78
N LEU A 82 -4.23 -1.23 -4.89
CA LEU A 82 -4.01 -0.77 -3.52
C LEU A 82 -3.19 0.53 -3.49
N LEU A 83 -2.09 0.60 -4.25
CA LEU A 83 -1.26 1.80 -4.36
C LEU A 83 -2.04 3.01 -4.86
N THR A 84 -2.90 2.82 -5.87
CA THR A 84 -3.74 3.89 -6.41
C THR A 84 -4.70 4.42 -5.34
N ARG A 85 -5.35 3.53 -4.60
CA ARG A 85 -6.25 3.91 -3.50
C ARG A 85 -5.53 4.65 -2.39
N LEU A 86 -4.34 4.20 -2.02
CA LEU A 86 -3.52 4.85 -1.01
C LEU A 86 -3.09 6.24 -1.47
N GLU A 87 -2.65 6.39 -2.72
CA GLU A 87 -2.23 7.68 -3.26
C GLU A 87 -3.35 8.72 -3.24
N ILE A 88 -4.58 8.32 -3.56
CA ILE A 88 -5.75 9.20 -3.48
C ILE A 88 -5.96 9.70 -2.03
N ILE A 89 -5.97 8.79 -1.06
CA ILE A 89 -6.18 9.13 0.35
C ILE A 89 -5.05 10.04 0.85
N PHE A 90 -3.79 9.67 0.60
CA PHE A 90 -2.65 10.46 1.02
C PHE A 90 -2.58 11.84 0.37
N SER A 91 -2.97 11.96 -0.90
CA SER A 91 -3.09 13.24 -1.58
C SER A 91 -4.18 14.11 -0.95
N SER A 92 -5.33 13.54 -0.58
CA SER A 92 -6.38 14.29 0.12
C SER A 92 -5.93 14.79 1.49
N LEU A 93 -5.21 13.97 2.26
CA LEU A 93 -4.70 14.35 3.58
C LEU A 93 -3.75 15.56 3.52
N LEU A 94 -2.84 15.57 2.55
CA LEU A 94 -1.93 16.70 2.34
C LEU A 94 -2.65 17.98 1.93
N ASN A 95 -3.75 17.87 1.19
CA ASN A 95 -4.53 19.04 0.75
C ASN A 95 -5.41 19.60 1.87
N THR A 96 -5.84 18.76 2.83
CA THR A 96 -6.57 19.21 4.02
C THR A 96 -5.64 19.96 4.97
N ASN A 97 -4.44 19.44 5.22
CA ASN A 97 -3.46 20.06 6.13
C ASN A 97 -2.94 21.43 5.65
N ARG A 98 -3.04 21.75 4.35
CA ARG A 98 -2.66 23.07 3.81
C ARG A 98 -3.72 24.16 4.02
N LYS A 99 -4.94 23.80 4.41
CA LYS A 99 -6.05 24.78 4.56
C LYS A 99 -6.11 25.43 5.95
N GLU A 100 -5.30 24.97 6.90
CA GLU A 100 -5.27 25.56 8.25
C GLU A 100 -4.36 26.79 8.35
N ASP A 101 -3.66 27.16 7.26
CA ASP A 101 -2.73 28.30 7.19
C ASP A 101 -3.24 29.51 6.35
N CYS A 102 -4.56 29.72 6.19
CA CYS A 102 -5.13 30.89 5.48
C CYS A 102 -6.25 31.58 6.25
#